data_AF-A0A3E2HPI7-F1
#
_entry.id   AF-A0A3E2HPI7-F1
#
_cell.length_a   1.000
_cell.length_b   1.000
_cell.length_c   1.000
_cell.angle_alpha   90.00
_cell.angle_beta   90.00
_cell.angle_gamma   90.00
#
_symmetry.space_group_name_H-M   'P 1'
#
loop_
_entity.id
_entity.type
_entity.pdbx_description
1 polymer ?
#
loop_
_entity_poly.entity_id
_entity_poly.type
_entity_poly.pdbx_seq_one_letter_code
_entity_poly.pdbx_strand_id
1 'polypeptide(L)'
;MEDRPKLRGPRGLRRPTRPTRPIITCPHPREALPSGKYRFEQIQYRTKDSSKLRRLLRERHLTARGEREQLIARLENSTIDYNMLTDKTLERMIGDRALQNPEYGTKEEKIKRLRINDRLDRDTGSLQDVTLQQKIIDHEMTMHGLFLKEVYILKCKSYAKMKPENLMKALQKRNLPTSGSTHELIKRLRTYEFEEVIGEFNKVQELQNGLKLKFEERVGHPVDISTIVGARQDVLAFAEDRVIRGSTPVRIPEASEVDEFDWGGALCSSLLQDKLLELCMGKGIAGGTNNVGMGRFGDNGKMDYEK
;
A
#
# COMPACT_ATOMS: atom_id res chain seq x y z
N MET A 1 40.60 10.82 -63.93
CA MET A 1 40.49 9.46 -64.48
C MET A 1 39.32 8.81 -63.80
N GLU A 2 38.19 8.85 -64.49
CA GLU A 2 36.92 8.28 -64.06
C GLU A 2 36.92 6.80 -64.42
N ASP A 3 36.62 5.95 -63.45
CA ASP A 3 36.31 4.54 -63.71
C ASP A 3 35.03 4.16 -62.97
N ARG A 4 33.94 4.06 -63.75
CA ARG A 4 32.73 3.31 -63.36
C ARG A 4 32.87 1.89 -63.89
N PRO A 5 32.37 0.89 -63.15
CA PRO A 5 31.67 -0.19 -63.84
C PRO A 5 30.37 -0.65 -63.16
N LYS A 6 29.32 -0.59 -63.99
CA LYS A 6 28.38 -1.65 -64.39
C LYS A 6 27.54 -2.39 -63.32
N LEU A 7 26.24 -2.06 -63.37
CA LEU A 7 25.09 -2.84 -62.92
C LEU A 7 24.92 -4.18 -63.66
N ARG A 8 24.60 -5.25 -62.93
CA ARG A 8 23.80 -6.42 -63.38
C ARG A 8 23.08 -7.04 -62.17
N GLY A 9 21.74 -7.15 -62.22
CA GLY A 9 20.97 -8.12 -61.43
C GLY A 9 20.90 -9.49 -62.16
N PRO A 10 19.94 -10.40 -61.87
CA PRO A 10 18.89 -10.36 -60.84
C PRO A 10 18.59 -11.74 -60.14
N ARG A 11 17.56 -11.73 -59.27
CA ARG A 11 16.65 -12.85 -58.87
C ARG A 11 17.20 -14.07 -58.11
N GLY A 12 16.74 -14.19 -56.87
CA GLY A 12 16.64 -15.45 -56.13
C GLY A 12 15.50 -15.41 -55.11
N LEU A 13 14.29 -15.74 -55.54
CA LEU A 13 13.14 -15.99 -54.67
C LEU A 13 13.40 -17.25 -53.83
N ARG A 14 13.59 -17.12 -52.52
CA ARG A 14 13.53 -18.25 -51.58
C ARG A 14 12.21 -18.20 -50.80
N ARG A 15 11.48 -19.31 -50.88
CA ARG A 15 10.23 -19.61 -50.16
C ARG A 15 10.44 -19.57 -48.64
N PRO A 16 9.45 -19.14 -47.85
CA PRO A 16 9.45 -19.36 -46.40
C PRO A 16 9.13 -20.82 -46.08
N THR A 17 10.07 -21.51 -45.44
CA THR A 17 9.83 -22.80 -44.78
C THR A 17 8.99 -22.58 -43.53
N ARG A 18 7.82 -23.22 -43.47
CA ARG A 18 6.99 -23.34 -42.25
C ARG A 18 7.81 -23.97 -41.12
N PRO A 19 7.79 -23.43 -39.89
CA PRO A 19 8.27 -24.15 -38.72
C PRO A 19 7.27 -25.26 -38.35
N THR A 20 7.77 -26.49 -38.33
CA THR A 20 7.10 -27.68 -37.83
C THR A 20 6.81 -27.49 -36.34
N ARG A 21 5.53 -27.51 -35.94
CA ARG A 21 5.14 -27.56 -34.52
C ARG A 21 5.60 -28.90 -33.93
N PRO A 22 6.34 -28.94 -32.81
CA PRO A 22 6.49 -30.17 -32.05
C PRO A 22 5.14 -30.52 -31.42
N ILE A 23 4.69 -31.75 -31.65
CA ILE A 23 3.58 -32.38 -30.92
C ILE A 23 4.10 -32.58 -29.50
N ILE A 24 3.74 -31.67 -28.60
CA ILE A 24 3.88 -31.89 -27.16
C ILE A 24 2.70 -32.79 -26.76
N THR A 25 2.97 -34.08 -26.65
CA THR A 25 2.12 -35.00 -25.92
C THR A 25 2.17 -34.61 -24.45
N CYS A 26 1.21 -33.81 -23.99
CA CYS A 26 0.98 -33.61 -22.57
C CYS A 26 0.53 -34.95 -21.96
N PRO A 27 1.27 -35.54 -21.01
CA PRO A 27 0.76 -36.64 -20.23
C PRO A 27 -0.39 -36.12 -19.37
N HIS A 28 -1.54 -36.80 -19.42
CA HIS A 28 -2.66 -36.57 -18.50
C HIS A 28 -2.15 -36.61 -17.05
N PRO A 29 -2.42 -35.57 -16.24
CA PRO A 29 -2.29 -35.71 -14.81
C PRO A 29 -3.39 -36.66 -14.35
N ARG A 30 -3.01 -37.86 -13.92
CA ARG A 30 -3.85 -38.68 -13.06
C ARG A 30 -4.24 -37.84 -11.85
N GLU A 31 -5.53 -37.63 -11.66
CA GLU A 31 -6.11 -37.09 -10.45
C GLU A 31 -5.69 -37.98 -9.27
N ALA A 32 -4.64 -37.55 -8.58
CA ALA A 32 -4.35 -38.01 -7.24
C ALA A 32 -5.12 -37.10 -6.27
N LEU A 33 -6.16 -37.65 -5.67
CA LEU A 33 -6.84 -37.08 -4.50
C LEU A 33 -5.80 -36.64 -3.46
N PRO A 34 -5.81 -35.39 -2.97
CA PRO A 34 -4.85 -34.95 -1.97
C PRO A 34 -5.26 -35.52 -0.61
N SER A 35 -4.59 -36.60 -0.19
CA SER A 35 -4.53 -36.98 1.22
C SER A 35 -3.96 -35.79 2.00
N GLY A 36 -4.77 -35.21 2.90
CA GLY A 36 -4.45 -34.01 3.65
C GLY A 36 -3.21 -34.15 4.54
N LYS A 37 -2.04 -33.91 3.97
CA LYS A 37 -0.85 -33.52 4.71
C LYS A 37 -0.90 -32.00 4.85
N TYR A 38 -1.05 -31.50 6.08
CA TYR A 38 -0.82 -30.09 6.41
C TYR A 38 0.56 -29.71 5.85
N ARG A 39 0.60 -29.06 4.67
CA ARG A 39 1.81 -28.40 4.21
C ARG A 39 2.00 -27.23 5.16
N PHE A 40 3.00 -27.34 6.04
CA PHE A 40 3.45 -26.21 6.83
C PHE A 40 3.73 -25.06 5.86
N GLU A 41 2.96 -23.98 5.95
CA GLU A 41 3.24 -22.76 5.19
C GLU A 41 4.67 -22.34 5.53
N GLN A 42 5.56 -22.43 4.54
CA GLN A 42 6.96 -22.09 4.72
C GLN A 42 7.06 -20.57 4.84
N ILE A 43 7.58 -20.09 5.98
CA ILE A 43 7.79 -18.66 6.20
C ILE A 43 8.82 -18.16 5.19
N GLN A 44 8.47 -17.14 4.41
CA GLN A 44 9.40 -16.49 3.49
C GLN A 44 10.31 -15.53 4.28
N TYR A 45 11.46 -16.01 4.77
CA TYR A 45 12.34 -15.21 5.62
C TYR A 45 12.95 -13.99 4.90
N ARG A 46 13.07 -14.04 3.57
CA ARG A 46 13.64 -12.94 2.78
C ARG A 46 12.78 -11.69 2.73
N THR A 47 11.49 -11.78 3.03
CA THR A 47 10.60 -10.61 3.12
C THR A 47 10.58 -10.01 4.53
N LYS A 48 11.16 -10.71 5.52
CA LYS A 48 11.07 -10.30 6.92
C LYS A 48 12.07 -9.21 7.27
N ASP A 49 11.62 -8.34 8.17
CA ASP A 49 12.44 -7.32 8.81
C ASP A 49 13.49 -7.95 9.72
N SER A 50 14.62 -7.27 9.89
CA SER A 50 15.69 -7.71 10.78
C SER A 50 15.22 -7.90 12.23
N SER A 51 14.28 -7.08 12.71
CA SER A 51 13.68 -7.25 14.04
C SER A 51 12.86 -8.55 14.13
N LYS A 52 12.06 -8.85 13.10
CA LYS A 52 11.27 -10.09 13.01
C LYS A 52 12.16 -11.33 12.93
N LEU A 53 13.21 -11.30 12.11
CA LEU A 53 14.19 -12.38 12.02
C LEU A 53 14.85 -12.68 13.37
N ARG A 54 15.32 -11.64 14.07
CA ARG A 54 15.92 -11.77 15.40
C ARG A 54 14.93 -12.33 16.42
N ARG A 55 13.66 -11.94 16.35
CA ARG A 55 12.61 -12.50 17.20
C ARG A 55 12.43 -14.00 16.97
N LEU A 56 12.24 -14.40 15.72
CA LEU A 56 12.06 -15.81 15.37
C LEU A 56 13.26 -16.66 15.81
N LEU A 57 14.48 -16.11 15.73
CA LEU A 57 15.68 -16.78 16.25
C LEU A 57 15.65 -16.95 17.78
N ARG A 58 15.29 -15.89 18.54
CA ARG A 58 15.20 -15.95 20.01
C ARG A 58 14.17 -16.97 20.47
N GLU A 59 13.02 -17.04 19.81
CA GLU A 59 11.95 -18.01 20.11
C GLU A 59 12.40 -19.46 19.89
N ARG A 60 13.41 -19.68 19.04
CA ARG A 60 14.05 -20.98 18.78
C ARG A 60 15.32 -21.21 19.60
N HIS A 61 15.61 -20.32 20.55
CA HIS A 61 16.85 -20.33 21.34
C HIS A 61 18.13 -20.30 20.50
N LEU A 62 18.06 -19.68 19.32
CA LEU A 62 19.20 -19.48 18.43
C LEU A 62 19.83 -18.10 18.65
N THR A 63 21.10 -17.97 18.30
CA THR A 63 21.79 -16.67 18.34
C THR A 63 21.13 -15.68 17.38
N ALA A 64 20.78 -14.50 17.90
CA ALA A 64 20.16 -13.40 17.16
C ALA A 64 21.17 -12.31 16.73
N ARG A 65 22.48 -12.59 16.83
CA ARG A 65 23.55 -11.67 16.43
C ARG A 65 23.96 -11.87 14.96
N GLY A 66 24.53 -10.85 14.34
CA GLY A 66 25.09 -10.92 12.99
C GLY A 66 24.24 -10.25 11.92
N GLU A 67 24.76 -10.29 10.70
CA GLU A 67 24.16 -9.68 9.51
C GLU A 67 22.87 -10.37 9.09
N ARG A 68 21.99 -9.63 8.42
CA ARG A 68 20.66 -10.11 8.00
C ARG A 68 20.68 -11.47 7.29
N GLU A 69 21.58 -11.64 6.32
CA GLU A 69 21.69 -12.89 5.56
C GLU A 69 22.13 -14.07 6.45
N GLN A 70 22.92 -13.81 7.49
CA GLN A 70 23.28 -14.84 8.48
C GLN A 70 22.09 -15.23 9.36
N LEU A 71 21.20 -14.28 9.67
CA LEU A 71 19.95 -14.56 10.40
C LEU A 71 19.02 -15.43 9.55
N ILE A 72 18.86 -15.10 8.27
CA ILE A 72 18.05 -15.86 7.30
C ILE A 72 18.59 -17.28 7.17
N ALA A 73 19.89 -17.44 6.91
CA ALA A 73 20.50 -18.77 6.75
C ALA A 73 20.30 -19.66 7.99
N ARG A 74 20.32 -19.09 9.20
CA ARG A 74 20.01 -19.86 10.43
C ARG A 74 18.54 -20.27 10.51
N LEU A 75 17.63 -19.39 10.12
CA LEU A 75 16.19 -19.66 10.12
C LEU A 75 15.78 -20.64 9.02
N GLU A 76 16.49 -20.68 7.89
CA GLU A 76 16.27 -21.66 6.83
C GLU A 76 16.70 -23.07 7.26
N ASN A 77 17.73 -23.17 8.11
CA ASN A 77 18.22 -24.44 8.67
C ASN A 77 17.50 -24.87 9.96
N SER A 78 16.49 -24.12 10.40
CA SER A 78 15.77 -24.39 11.65
C SER A 78 14.27 -24.28 11.43
N THR A 79 13.49 -25.16 12.03
CA THR A 79 12.03 -25.09 12.03
C THR A 79 11.52 -25.00 13.47
N ILE A 80 10.34 -24.40 13.64
CA ILE A 80 9.65 -24.38 14.93
C ILE A 80 8.39 -25.23 14.81
N ASP A 81 8.28 -26.27 15.63
CA ASP A 81 7.06 -27.05 15.74
C ASP A 81 6.26 -26.57 16.95
N TYR A 82 5.29 -25.69 16.68
CA TYR A 82 4.42 -25.16 17.71
C TYR A 82 3.64 -26.23 18.49
N ASN A 83 3.38 -27.40 17.89
CA ASN A 83 2.65 -28.48 18.57
C ASN A 83 3.44 -29.08 19.73
N MET A 84 4.77 -29.01 19.66
CA MET A 84 5.68 -29.51 20.69
C MET A 84 5.86 -28.52 21.85
N LEU A 85 5.38 -27.28 21.71
CA LEU A 85 5.48 -26.27 22.76
C LEU A 85 4.38 -26.44 23.81
N THR A 86 4.69 -26.04 25.04
CA THR A 86 3.69 -25.97 26.12
C THR A 86 2.76 -24.78 25.93
N ASP A 87 1.56 -24.86 26.48
CA ASP A 87 0.57 -23.76 26.41
C ASP A 87 1.15 -22.45 26.95
N LYS A 88 1.80 -22.48 28.12
CA LYS A 88 2.49 -21.33 28.72
C LYS A 88 3.58 -20.74 27.82
N THR A 89 4.30 -21.58 27.07
CA THR A 89 5.30 -21.11 26.11
C THR A 89 4.63 -20.33 24.98
N LEU A 90 3.51 -20.84 24.46
CA LEU A 90 2.75 -20.17 23.40
C LEU A 90 2.18 -18.82 23.87
N GLU A 91 1.63 -18.77 25.08
CA GLU A 91 1.15 -17.51 25.69
C GLU A 91 2.25 -16.47 25.77
N ARG A 92 3.43 -16.85 26.28
CA ARG A 92 4.59 -15.95 26.33
C ARG A 92 4.96 -15.44 24.94
N MET A 93 5.00 -16.30 23.92
CA MET A 93 5.30 -15.89 22.55
C MET A 93 4.26 -14.91 21.98
N ILE A 94 2.97 -15.12 22.27
CA ILE A 94 1.89 -14.22 21.87
C ILE A 94 2.07 -12.85 22.55
N GLY A 95 2.32 -12.84 23.85
CA GLY A 95 2.58 -11.61 24.62
C GLY A 95 3.82 -10.86 24.13
N ASP A 96 4.92 -11.56 23.91
CA ASP A 96 6.16 -10.97 23.41
C ASP A 96 5.93 -10.28 22.05
N ARG A 97 5.07 -10.86 21.19
CA ARG A 97 4.69 -10.31 19.87
C ARG A 97 3.65 -9.18 19.95
N ALA A 98 3.31 -8.72 21.16
CA ALA A 98 2.28 -7.71 21.42
C ALA A 98 0.90 -8.04 20.84
N LEU A 99 0.59 -9.34 20.73
CA LEU A 99 -0.77 -9.79 20.40
C LEU A 99 -1.63 -9.72 21.67
N GLN A 100 -2.90 -9.32 21.51
CA GLN A 100 -3.81 -9.10 22.64
C GLN A 100 -4.23 -10.41 23.33
N ASN A 101 -4.49 -10.38 24.64
CA ASN A 101 -4.96 -11.51 25.44
C ASN A 101 -4.14 -12.80 25.19
N PRO A 102 -2.87 -12.84 25.63
CA PRO A 102 -1.98 -13.98 25.38
C PRO A 102 -2.51 -15.32 25.88
N GLU A 103 -3.21 -15.30 27.01
CA GLU A 103 -3.83 -16.45 27.69
C GLU A 103 -5.09 -16.98 26.98
N TYR A 104 -5.68 -16.20 26.06
CA TYR A 104 -6.95 -16.57 25.43
C TYR A 104 -6.82 -17.73 24.45
N GLY A 105 -7.79 -18.65 24.54
CA GLY A 105 -8.06 -19.69 23.55
C GLY A 105 -7.41 -21.03 23.86
N THR A 106 -7.76 -22.04 23.06
CA THR A 106 -7.12 -23.36 23.13
C THR A 106 -5.68 -23.28 22.61
N LYS A 107 -4.91 -24.35 22.85
CA LYS A 107 -3.55 -24.47 22.31
C LYS A 107 -3.54 -24.28 20.79
N GLU A 108 -4.48 -24.89 20.08
CA GLU A 108 -4.61 -24.82 18.62
C GLU A 108 -4.89 -23.40 18.14
N GLU A 109 -5.74 -22.66 18.86
CA GLU A 109 -6.03 -21.25 18.57
C GLU A 109 -4.78 -20.39 18.76
N LYS A 110 -4.04 -20.57 19.86
CA LYS A 110 -2.76 -19.88 20.10
C LYS A 110 -1.74 -20.16 18.99
N ILE A 111 -1.63 -21.41 18.54
CA ILE A 111 -0.77 -21.78 17.40
C ILE A 111 -1.21 -21.06 16.12
N LYS A 112 -2.51 -21.02 15.84
CA LYS A 112 -3.05 -20.34 14.65
C LYS A 112 -2.74 -18.84 14.66
N ARG A 113 -2.89 -18.19 15.82
CA ARG A 113 -2.57 -16.76 16.01
C ARG A 113 -1.09 -16.46 15.78
N LEU A 114 -0.19 -17.30 16.29
CA LEU A 114 1.25 -17.18 16.03
C LEU A 114 1.59 -17.34 14.54
N ARG A 115 0.96 -18.31 13.85
CA ARG A 115 1.15 -18.51 12.40
C ARG A 115 0.66 -17.32 11.58
N ILE A 116 -0.48 -16.73 11.94
CA ILE A 116 -0.97 -15.49 11.31
C ILE A 116 0.06 -14.38 11.47
N ASN A 117 0.60 -14.20 12.68
CA ASN A 117 1.65 -13.22 12.93
C ASN A 117 2.98 -13.55 12.22
N ASP A 118 3.31 -14.81 11.98
CA ASP A 118 4.50 -15.21 11.19
C ASP A 118 4.41 -14.81 9.72
N ARG A 119 3.18 -14.66 9.19
CA ARG A 119 2.96 -14.16 7.82
C ARG A 119 3.32 -12.69 7.69
N LEU A 120 3.27 -11.92 8.77
CA LEU A 120 3.68 -10.52 8.78
C LEU A 120 5.18 -10.37 8.62
N ASP A 121 5.61 -9.38 7.85
CA ASP A 121 7.03 -9.13 7.58
C ASP A 121 7.75 -8.48 8.76
N ARG A 122 7.01 -7.72 9.55
CA ARG A 122 7.52 -6.95 10.68
C ARG A 122 7.39 -7.62 12.03
N ASP A 123 8.19 -7.13 12.97
CA ASP A 123 8.04 -7.45 14.39
C ASP A 123 6.96 -6.56 15.04
N THR A 124 5.76 -7.10 15.24
CA THR A 124 4.66 -6.40 15.91
C THR A 124 4.94 -6.05 17.37
N GLY A 125 5.92 -6.69 18.02
CA GLY A 125 6.36 -6.34 19.37
C GLY A 125 7.41 -5.23 19.42
N SER A 126 7.86 -4.70 18.28
CA SER A 126 8.85 -3.62 18.21
C SER A 126 8.17 -2.25 18.16
N LEU A 127 8.01 -1.60 19.31
CA LEU A 127 7.33 -0.30 19.42
C LEU A 127 7.96 0.79 18.53
N GLN A 128 9.28 0.76 18.36
CA GLN A 128 10.00 1.71 17.52
C GLN A 128 9.64 1.55 16.04
N ASP A 129 9.58 0.30 15.55
CA ASP A 129 9.28 0.01 14.14
C ASP A 129 7.79 0.34 13.86
N VAL A 130 6.89 -0.01 14.79
CA VAL A 130 5.47 0.38 14.74
C VAL A 130 5.32 1.90 14.66
N THR A 131 6.05 2.64 15.49
CA THR A 131 5.98 4.11 15.53
C THR A 131 6.47 4.74 14.23
N LEU A 132 7.58 4.24 13.66
CA LEU A 132 8.09 4.74 12.39
C LEU A 132 7.12 4.48 11.24
N GLN A 133 6.57 3.28 11.19
CA GLN A 133 5.58 2.91 10.18
C GLN A 133 4.33 3.79 10.26
N GLN A 134 3.80 4.01 11.47
CA GLN A 134 2.64 4.88 11.67
C GLN A 134 2.92 6.30 11.17
N LYS A 135 4.09 6.87 11.47
CA LYS A 135 4.45 8.20 10.96
C LYS A 135 4.51 8.25 9.43
N ILE A 136 5.05 7.21 8.78
CA ILE A 136 5.07 7.12 7.31
C ILE A 136 3.64 7.11 6.75
N ILE A 137 2.74 6.34 7.37
CA ILE A 137 1.31 6.29 7.01
C ILE A 137 0.65 7.65 7.19
N ASP A 138 0.87 8.33 8.33
CA ASP A 138 0.30 9.65 8.60
C ASP A 138 0.73 10.70 7.57
N HIS A 139 2.01 10.64 7.14
CA HIS A 139 2.52 11.53 6.09
C HIS A 139 1.92 11.18 4.72
N GLU A 140 1.74 9.90 4.40
CA GLU A 140 1.05 9.50 3.16
C GLU A 140 -0.39 10.05 3.12
N MET A 141 -1.13 9.89 4.23
CA MET A 141 -2.49 10.42 4.34
C MET A 141 -2.52 11.95 4.21
N THR A 142 -1.52 12.63 4.77
CA THR A 142 -1.36 14.08 4.64
C THR A 142 -1.10 14.49 3.20
N MET A 143 -0.19 13.81 2.50
CA MET A 143 0.06 14.06 1.07
C MET A 143 -1.19 13.82 0.22
N HIS A 144 -1.95 12.77 0.50
CA HIS A 144 -3.23 12.51 -0.18
C HIS A 144 -4.22 13.67 0.05
N GLY A 145 -4.34 14.16 1.28
CA GLY A 145 -5.17 15.34 1.59
C GLY A 145 -4.73 16.60 0.84
N LEU A 146 -3.43 16.82 0.69
CA LEU A 146 -2.88 17.94 -0.09
C LEU A 146 -3.15 17.79 -1.59
N PHE A 147 -3.05 16.59 -2.14
CA PHE A 147 -3.42 16.30 -3.52
C PHE A 147 -4.91 16.58 -3.78
N LEU A 148 -5.80 16.19 -2.87
CA LEU A 148 -7.22 16.53 -2.99
C LEU A 148 -7.46 18.05 -2.91
N LYS A 149 -6.72 18.76 -2.06
CA LYS A 149 -6.76 20.23 -1.95
C LYS A 149 -6.29 20.89 -3.25
N GLU A 150 -5.25 20.37 -3.89
CA GLU A 150 -4.77 20.81 -5.21
C GLU A 150 -5.87 20.69 -6.27
N VAL A 151 -6.47 19.48 -6.38
CA VAL A 151 -7.59 19.22 -7.31
C VAL A 151 -8.74 20.18 -7.05
N TYR A 152 -9.09 20.41 -5.79
CA TYR A 152 -10.14 21.35 -5.41
C TYR A 152 -9.83 22.79 -5.84
N ILE A 153 -8.61 23.29 -5.61
CA ILE A 153 -8.20 24.65 -6.02
C ILE A 153 -8.30 24.82 -7.54
N LEU A 154 -7.84 23.82 -8.29
CA LEU A 154 -7.79 23.87 -9.76
C LEU A 154 -9.18 23.71 -10.40
N LYS A 155 -9.98 22.77 -9.92
CA LYS A 155 -11.22 22.35 -10.61
C LYS A 155 -12.50 22.90 -9.97
N CYS A 156 -12.54 23.01 -8.64
CA CYS A 156 -13.80 23.23 -7.92
C CYS A 156 -13.93 24.61 -7.28
N LYS A 157 -12.82 25.24 -6.90
CA LYS A 157 -12.84 26.55 -6.25
C LYS A 157 -13.21 27.64 -7.26
N SER A 158 -14.50 28.01 -7.23
CA SER A 158 -15.08 28.98 -8.16
C SER A 158 -14.92 30.41 -7.64
N TYR A 159 -13.69 30.91 -7.71
CA TYR A 159 -13.43 32.35 -7.57
C TYR A 159 -14.20 33.19 -8.60
N ALA A 160 -14.59 32.58 -9.72
CA ALA A 160 -15.40 33.21 -10.76
C ALA A 160 -16.75 33.74 -10.26
N LYS A 161 -17.29 33.19 -9.17
CA LYS A 161 -18.55 33.63 -8.55
C LYS A 161 -18.37 34.74 -7.49
N MET A 162 -17.13 35.06 -7.11
CA MET A 162 -16.86 36.11 -6.13
C MET A 162 -16.94 37.49 -6.78
N LYS A 163 -17.54 38.45 -6.06
CA LYS A 163 -17.51 39.86 -6.46
C LYS A 163 -16.07 40.41 -6.44
N PRO A 164 -15.70 41.35 -7.33
CA PRO A 164 -14.35 41.91 -7.40
C PRO A 164 -13.81 42.44 -6.06
N GLU A 165 -14.65 43.09 -5.26
CA GLU A 165 -14.25 43.65 -3.96
C GLU A 165 -13.83 42.54 -2.98
N ASN A 166 -14.49 41.39 -3.04
CA ASN A 166 -14.13 40.23 -2.22
C ASN A 166 -12.84 39.56 -2.70
N LEU A 167 -12.59 39.54 -4.01
CA LEU A 167 -11.32 39.06 -4.58
C LEU A 167 -10.15 39.95 -4.13
N MET A 168 -10.33 41.28 -4.20
CA MET A 168 -9.33 42.23 -3.72
C MET A 168 -9.05 42.08 -2.22
N LYS A 169 -10.10 41.93 -1.38
CA LYS A 169 -9.94 41.65 0.05
C LYS A 169 -9.17 40.34 0.31
N ALA A 170 -9.46 39.29 -0.45
CA ALA A 170 -8.78 38.00 -0.33
C ALA A 170 -7.30 38.07 -0.73
N LEU A 171 -6.97 38.84 -1.78
CA LEU A 171 -5.60 39.12 -2.20
C LEU A 171 -4.86 39.96 -1.16
N GLN A 172 -5.48 41.04 -0.67
CA GLN A 172 -4.88 41.91 0.34
C GLN A 172 -4.58 41.17 1.64
N LYS A 173 -5.47 40.27 2.09
CA LYS A 173 -5.24 39.41 3.26
C LYS A 173 -3.98 38.53 3.12
N ARG A 174 -3.61 38.19 1.87
CA ARG A 174 -2.42 37.38 1.54
C ARG A 174 -1.23 38.24 1.11
N ASN A 175 -1.31 39.56 1.28
CA ASN A 175 -0.31 40.53 0.83
C ASN A 175 -0.01 40.45 -0.68
N LEU A 176 -1.02 40.10 -1.49
CA LEU A 176 -0.89 40.02 -2.95
C LEU A 176 -1.37 41.30 -3.64
N PRO A 177 -0.82 41.65 -4.82
CA PRO A 177 -1.27 42.78 -5.61
C PRO A 177 -2.77 42.71 -5.93
N THR A 178 -3.48 43.83 -5.73
CA THR A 178 -4.93 43.95 -5.94
C THR A 178 -5.31 44.65 -7.26
N SER A 179 -4.33 45.01 -8.09
CA SER A 179 -4.56 45.61 -9.40
C SER A 179 -4.87 44.56 -10.48
N GLY A 180 -5.56 45.01 -11.54
CA GLY A 180 -5.86 44.23 -12.73
C GLY A 180 -7.34 43.90 -12.92
N SER A 181 -7.63 43.20 -14.01
CA SER A 181 -8.96 42.66 -14.32
C SER A 181 -9.36 41.55 -13.35
N THR A 182 -10.66 41.29 -13.20
CA THR A 182 -11.19 40.19 -12.36
C THR A 182 -10.53 38.84 -12.69
N HIS A 183 -10.28 38.57 -13.97
CA HIS A 183 -9.61 37.34 -14.40
C HIS A 183 -8.18 37.23 -13.84
N GLU A 184 -7.42 38.32 -13.86
CA GLU A 184 -6.07 38.37 -13.30
C GLU A 184 -6.08 38.20 -11.78
N LEU A 185 -7.05 38.80 -11.09
CA LEU A 185 -7.22 38.63 -9.64
C LEU A 185 -7.49 37.15 -9.29
N ILE A 186 -8.37 36.49 -10.03
CA ILE A 186 -8.70 35.06 -9.86
C ILE A 186 -7.47 34.19 -10.10
N LYS A 187 -6.76 34.42 -11.22
CA LYS A 187 -5.56 33.67 -11.58
C LYS A 187 -4.51 33.79 -10.48
N ARG A 188 -4.29 35.00 -9.97
CA ARG A 188 -3.32 35.28 -8.89
C ARG A 188 -3.65 34.55 -7.59
N LEU A 189 -4.94 34.52 -7.19
CA LEU A 189 -5.37 33.75 -6.02
C LEU A 189 -5.16 32.24 -6.21
N ARG A 190 -5.49 31.70 -7.38
CA ARG A 190 -5.30 30.27 -7.68
C ARG A 190 -3.83 29.89 -7.67
N THR A 191 -2.98 30.66 -8.34
CA THR A 191 -1.53 30.41 -8.38
C THR A 191 -0.94 30.44 -6.98
N TYR A 192 -1.27 31.45 -6.17
CA TYR A 192 -0.75 31.53 -4.80
C TYR A 192 -1.15 30.31 -3.95
N GLU A 193 -2.42 29.93 -3.94
CA GLU A 193 -2.87 28.79 -3.13
C GLU A 193 -2.32 27.46 -3.65
N PHE A 194 -2.14 27.33 -4.96
CA PHE A 194 -1.50 26.18 -5.57
C PHE A 194 -0.03 26.07 -5.13
N GLU A 195 0.73 27.17 -5.21
CA GLU A 195 2.12 27.22 -4.77
C GLU A 195 2.27 26.91 -3.28
N GLU A 196 1.34 27.36 -2.44
CA GLU A 196 1.27 27.04 -1.01
C GLU A 196 1.10 25.53 -0.80
N VAL A 197 0.15 24.89 -1.50
CA VAL A 197 -0.09 23.44 -1.42
C VAL A 197 1.11 22.63 -1.91
N ILE A 198 1.73 23.02 -3.03
CA ILE A 198 2.94 22.36 -3.53
C ILE A 198 4.10 22.51 -2.53
N GLY A 199 4.25 23.69 -1.93
CA GLY A 199 5.25 23.91 -0.88
C GLY A 199 5.04 23.03 0.35
N GLU A 200 3.79 22.87 0.80
CA GLU A 200 3.44 21.92 1.88
C GLU A 200 3.70 20.47 1.48
N PHE A 201 3.31 20.09 0.25
CA PHE A 201 3.48 18.73 -0.27
C PHE A 201 4.96 18.32 -0.27
N ASN A 202 5.83 19.17 -0.81
CA ASN A 202 7.27 18.90 -0.86
C ASN A 202 7.88 18.72 0.54
N LYS A 203 7.48 19.55 1.52
CA LYS A 203 7.94 19.41 2.91
C LYS A 203 7.53 18.07 3.52
N VAL A 204 6.27 17.66 3.32
CA VAL A 204 5.76 16.38 3.83
C VAL A 204 6.48 15.21 3.15
N GLN A 205 6.71 15.31 1.83
CA GLN A 205 7.44 14.30 1.07
C GLN A 205 8.89 14.15 1.53
N GLU A 206 9.61 15.25 1.79
CA GLU A 206 10.96 15.22 2.35
C GLU A 206 11.01 14.54 3.72
N LEU A 207 10.06 14.87 4.61
CA LEU A 207 9.93 14.23 5.92
C LEU A 207 9.64 12.73 5.79
N GLN A 208 8.74 12.35 4.89
CA GLN A 208 8.41 10.95 4.63
C GLN A 208 9.63 10.18 4.09
N ASN A 209 10.39 10.77 3.15
CA ASN A 209 11.61 10.17 2.63
C ASN A 209 12.66 9.97 3.74
N GLY A 210 12.83 10.95 4.62
CA GLY A 210 13.72 10.82 5.78
C GLY A 210 13.27 9.73 6.76
N LEU A 211 11.97 9.58 6.99
CA LEU A 211 11.41 8.49 7.81
C LEU A 211 11.58 7.12 7.14
N LYS A 212 11.38 7.04 5.82
CA LYS A 212 11.58 5.83 5.03
C LYS A 212 13.01 5.33 5.15
N LEU A 213 14.01 6.20 4.94
CA LEU A 213 15.41 5.81 5.05
C LEU A 213 15.76 5.26 6.45
N LYS A 214 15.27 5.92 7.51
CA LYS A 214 15.43 5.43 8.90
C LYS A 214 14.75 4.09 9.12
N PHE A 215 13.61 3.85 8.46
CA PHE A 215 12.90 2.58 8.54
C PHE A 215 13.66 1.47 7.80
N GLU A 216 14.12 1.71 6.57
CA GLU A 216 14.91 0.79 5.76
C GLU A 216 16.22 0.39 6.45
N GLU A 217 16.91 1.34 7.09
CA GLU A 217 18.13 1.07 7.87
C GLU A 217 17.87 0.06 9.00
N ARG A 218 16.74 0.19 9.70
CA ARG A 218 16.38 -0.69 10.81
C ARG A 218 15.89 -2.06 10.36
N VAL A 219 15.09 -2.06 9.30
CA VAL A 219 14.53 -3.26 8.69
C VAL A 219 15.62 -4.07 7.98
N GLY A 220 16.64 -3.39 7.46
CA GLY A 220 17.80 -4.01 6.80
C GLY A 220 17.54 -4.39 5.35
N HIS A 221 16.51 -3.81 4.71
CA HIS A 221 16.26 -3.90 3.28
C HIS A 221 15.39 -2.73 2.79
N PRO A 222 15.37 -2.44 1.48
CA PRO A 222 14.47 -1.45 0.90
C PRO A 222 13.00 -1.79 1.16
N VAL A 223 12.18 -0.77 1.36
CA VAL A 223 10.75 -0.91 1.62
C VAL A 223 9.97 -0.02 0.67
N ASP A 224 8.92 -0.56 0.07
CA ASP A 224 7.98 0.24 -0.71
C ASP A 224 6.89 0.82 0.20
N ILE A 225 6.70 2.14 0.12
CA ILE A 225 5.69 2.88 0.90
C ILE A 225 4.29 2.34 0.56
N SER A 226 4.05 1.95 -0.69
CA SER A 226 2.76 1.37 -1.08
C SER A 226 2.48 0.07 -0.34
N THR A 227 3.52 -0.67 0.07
CA THR A 227 3.39 -1.91 0.85
C THR A 227 3.19 -1.62 2.33
N ILE A 228 3.80 -0.54 2.85
CA ILE A 228 3.58 -0.05 4.23
C ILE A 228 2.13 0.44 4.41
N VAL A 229 1.67 1.28 3.49
CA VAL A 229 0.35 1.94 3.54
C VAL A 229 -0.74 0.97 3.11
N GLY A 230 -0.47 0.20 2.07
CA GLY A 230 -1.33 -0.86 1.55
C GLY A 230 -1.19 -2.18 2.30
N ALA A 231 -0.72 -2.18 3.56
CA ALA A 231 -0.57 -3.35 4.42
C ALA A 231 -1.94 -3.97 4.81
N ARG A 232 -2.74 -4.30 3.80
CA ARG A 232 -3.90 -5.21 3.86
C ARG A 232 -3.54 -6.46 4.63
N GLN A 233 -2.31 -6.97 4.52
CA GLN A 233 -1.88 -8.15 5.26
C GLN A 233 -1.93 -7.95 6.78
N ASP A 234 -1.52 -6.78 7.30
CA ASP A 234 -1.65 -6.48 8.73
C ASP A 234 -3.13 -6.42 9.13
N VAL A 235 -3.95 -5.67 8.38
CA VAL A 235 -5.38 -5.54 8.65
C VAL A 235 -6.09 -6.90 8.61
N LEU A 236 -5.80 -7.72 7.61
CA LEU A 236 -6.32 -9.07 7.47
C LEU A 236 -5.84 -9.99 8.58
N ALA A 237 -4.54 -9.94 8.94
CA ALA A 237 -4.00 -10.71 10.05
C ALA A 237 -4.65 -10.33 11.39
N PHE A 238 -4.86 -9.03 11.65
CA PHE A 238 -5.58 -8.57 12.83
C PHE A 238 -7.06 -8.98 12.81
N ALA A 239 -7.72 -8.93 11.65
CA ALA A 239 -9.09 -9.40 11.50
C ALA A 239 -9.20 -10.92 11.74
N GLU A 240 -8.28 -11.72 11.19
CA GLU A 240 -8.20 -13.17 11.41
C GLU A 240 -7.94 -13.50 12.88
N ASP A 241 -6.99 -12.81 13.55
CA ASP A 241 -6.75 -12.95 14.99
C ASP A 241 -7.99 -12.62 15.82
N ARG A 242 -8.71 -11.55 15.45
CA ARG A 242 -9.95 -11.14 16.11
C ARG A 242 -11.06 -12.18 15.96
N VAL A 243 -11.21 -12.77 14.78
CA VAL A 243 -12.19 -13.85 14.54
C VAL A 243 -11.86 -15.08 15.38
N ILE A 244 -10.58 -15.45 15.49
CA ILE A 244 -10.15 -16.56 16.35
C ILE A 244 -10.51 -16.29 17.82
N ARG A 245 -10.41 -15.04 18.28
CA ARG A 245 -10.74 -14.67 19.66
C ARG A 245 -12.24 -14.64 19.97
N GLY A 246 -13.09 -15.15 19.09
CA GLY A 246 -14.56 -15.14 19.26
C GLY A 246 -15.14 -13.73 19.35
N SER A 247 -14.35 -12.70 19.05
CA SER A 247 -14.88 -11.35 18.95
C SER A 247 -15.76 -11.32 17.71
N THR A 248 -16.99 -10.79 17.83
CA THR A 248 -17.88 -10.61 16.69
C THR A 248 -17.05 -9.97 15.57
N PRO A 249 -16.98 -10.60 14.37
CA PRO A 249 -16.29 -9.99 13.25
C PRO A 249 -16.86 -8.59 13.13
N VAL A 250 -15.98 -7.58 13.02
CA VAL A 250 -16.47 -6.25 12.62
C VAL A 250 -17.25 -6.52 11.36
N ARG A 251 -18.56 -6.27 11.39
CA ARG A 251 -19.39 -6.40 10.22
C ARG A 251 -18.87 -5.34 9.27
N ILE A 252 -17.94 -5.73 8.39
CA ILE A 252 -17.54 -4.90 7.26
C ILE A 252 -18.88 -4.68 6.56
N PRO A 253 -19.39 -3.44 6.50
CA PRO A 253 -20.64 -3.19 5.81
C PRO A 253 -20.50 -3.83 4.43
N GLU A 254 -21.40 -4.76 4.09
CA GLU A 254 -21.51 -5.19 2.70
C GLU A 254 -21.57 -3.92 1.88
N ALA A 255 -20.77 -3.85 0.81
CA ALA A 255 -20.77 -2.71 -0.07
C ALA A 255 -22.20 -2.58 -0.61
N SER A 256 -23.02 -1.79 0.08
CA SER A 256 -24.35 -1.41 -0.35
C SER A 256 -24.21 -0.94 -1.78
N GLU A 257 -25.09 -1.41 -2.67
CA GLU A 257 -25.21 -0.89 -4.04
C GLU A 257 -24.97 0.60 -3.98
N VAL A 258 -23.82 1.01 -4.50
CA VAL A 258 -23.44 2.41 -4.51
C VAL A 258 -24.32 2.98 -5.59
N ASP A 259 -25.46 3.55 -5.19
CA ASP A 259 -26.23 4.47 -6.02
C ASP A 259 -25.22 5.34 -6.76
N GLU A 260 -25.40 5.49 -8.08
CA GLU A 260 -24.53 6.23 -9.00
C GLU A 260 -24.18 7.61 -8.38
N PHE A 261 -23.10 7.62 -7.59
CA PHE A 261 -22.76 8.78 -6.80
C PHE A 261 -22.10 9.75 -7.77
N ASP A 262 -22.71 10.90 -8.00
CA ASP A 262 -22.16 11.92 -8.88
C ASP A 262 -20.88 12.51 -8.26
N TRP A 263 -19.77 11.83 -8.52
CA TRP A 263 -18.45 12.24 -8.09
C TRP A 263 -18.07 13.62 -8.64
N GLY A 264 -18.59 14.00 -9.82
CA GLY A 264 -18.35 15.29 -10.46
C GLY A 264 -18.97 16.45 -9.69
N GLY A 265 -20.22 16.31 -9.26
CA GLY A 265 -20.89 17.27 -8.37
C GLY A 265 -20.35 17.22 -6.93
N ALA A 266 -20.03 16.03 -6.44
CA ALA A 266 -19.58 15.80 -5.07
C ALA A 266 -18.20 16.41 -4.79
N LEU A 267 -17.21 16.23 -5.69
CA LEU A 267 -15.84 16.77 -5.56
C LEU A 267 -15.81 18.29 -5.41
N CYS A 268 -16.85 18.99 -5.90
CA CYS A 268 -16.97 20.44 -5.83
C CYS A 268 -17.83 20.97 -4.68
N SER A 269 -18.37 20.09 -3.84
CA SER A 269 -19.02 20.48 -2.60
C SER A 269 -18.00 20.54 -1.45
N SER A 270 -17.94 21.65 -0.70
CA SER A 270 -17.05 21.81 0.47
C SER A 270 -17.36 20.82 1.60
N LEU A 271 -18.51 20.16 1.55
CA LEU A 271 -18.91 19.09 2.46
C LEU A 271 -18.12 17.79 2.27
N LEU A 272 -17.43 17.60 1.14
CA LEU A 272 -16.87 16.30 0.79
C LEU A 272 -15.54 15.99 1.49
N GLN A 273 -14.74 16.97 1.89
CA GLN A 273 -13.43 16.68 2.48
C GLN A 273 -13.57 16.04 3.87
N ASP A 274 -14.43 16.61 4.71
CA ASP A 274 -14.75 16.05 6.03
C ASP A 274 -15.57 14.76 5.90
N LYS A 275 -16.56 14.70 5.00
CA LYS A 275 -17.36 13.48 4.79
C LYS A 275 -16.59 12.33 4.14
N LEU A 276 -15.64 12.57 3.24
CA LEU A 276 -14.81 11.50 2.66
C LEU A 276 -13.84 10.97 3.71
N LEU A 277 -13.21 11.86 4.47
CA LEU A 277 -12.34 11.45 5.56
C LEU A 277 -13.14 10.66 6.61
N GLU A 278 -14.34 11.13 6.97
CA GLU A 278 -15.27 10.48 7.89
C GLU A 278 -15.83 9.16 7.33
N LEU A 279 -16.11 9.05 6.02
CA LEU A 279 -16.55 7.81 5.38
C LEU A 279 -15.43 6.78 5.27
N CYS A 280 -14.21 7.21 4.92
CA CYS A 280 -13.03 6.36 4.89
C CYS A 280 -12.70 5.84 6.30
N MET A 281 -12.66 6.74 7.30
CA MET A 281 -12.39 6.37 8.69
C MET A 281 -13.54 5.55 9.31
N GLY A 282 -14.79 5.94 9.07
CA GLY A 282 -16.00 5.34 9.65
C GLY A 282 -16.37 3.97 9.09
N LYS A 283 -15.96 3.64 7.86
CA LYS A 283 -16.15 2.30 7.27
C LYS A 283 -15.01 1.33 7.58
N GLY A 284 -14.02 1.72 8.40
CA GLY A 284 -12.84 0.90 8.67
C GLY A 284 -12.01 0.60 7.41
N ILE A 285 -12.23 1.39 6.35
CA ILE A 285 -11.42 1.35 5.14
C ILE A 285 -10.16 2.12 5.50
N ALA A 286 -9.12 1.41 5.92
CA ALA A 286 -7.78 1.99 5.96
C ALA A 286 -7.58 2.70 4.61
N GLY A 287 -7.32 4.01 4.63
CA GLY A 287 -7.30 4.91 3.47
C GLY A 287 -6.23 4.60 2.41
N GLY A 288 -5.75 3.36 2.32
CA GLY A 288 -4.92 2.81 1.27
C GLY A 288 -5.66 1.70 0.52
N THR A 289 -6.48 2.07 -0.46
CA THR A 289 -6.71 1.19 -1.62
C THR A 289 -6.12 1.87 -2.83
N ASN A 290 -5.02 1.28 -3.30
CA ASN A 290 -4.17 1.75 -4.38
C ASN A 290 -4.98 1.94 -5.69
N ASN A 291 -4.54 2.91 -6.49
CA ASN A 291 -5.05 3.41 -7.77
C ASN A 291 -5.23 2.40 -8.93
N VAL A 292 -5.26 1.08 -8.70
CA VAL A 292 -5.55 0.12 -9.78
C VAL A 292 -7.06 0.05 -10.10
N GLY A 293 -7.91 0.57 -9.21
CA GLY A 293 -9.36 0.68 -9.42
C GLY A 293 -9.88 2.11 -9.65
N MET A 294 -9.01 3.12 -9.71
CA MET A 294 -9.43 4.45 -10.17
C MET A 294 -9.35 4.44 -11.69
N GLY A 295 -10.47 4.05 -12.30
CA GLY A 295 -10.66 3.97 -13.74
C GLY A 295 -10.18 5.25 -14.45
N ARG A 296 -9.76 5.08 -15.70
CA ARG A 296 -9.47 6.21 -16.59
C ARG A 296 -10.70 7.10 -16.60
N PHE A 297 -10.57 8.34 -16.11
CA PHE A 297 -11.58 9.36 -16.34
C PHE A 297 -11.65 9.61 -17.85
N GLY A 298 -12.67 9.07 -18.51
CA GLY A 298 -13.05 9.54 -19.83
C GLY A 298 -13.60 10.96 -19.71
N ASP A 299 -13.41 11.78 -20.74
CA ASP A 299 -13.85 13.18 -20.81
C ASP A 299 -15.37 13.38 -20.62
N ASN A 300 -16.14 12.29 -20.48
CA ASN A 300 -17.59 12.26 -20.36
C ASN A 300 -18.09 12.15 -18.90
N GLY A 301 -17.20 12.11 -17.91
CA GLY A 301 -17.57 12.04 -16.49
C GLY A 301 -18.20 10.70 -16.06
N LYS A 302 -18.01 9.63 -16.85
CA LYS A 302 -18.46 8.28 -16.51
C LYS A 302 -17.27 7.39 -16.14
N MET A 303 -17.44 6.60 -15.08
CA MET A 303 -16.49 5.57 -14.67
C MET A 303 -16.77 4.29 -15.46
N ASP A 304 -15.87 3.91 -16.37
CA ASP A 304 -15.90 2.61 -17.01
C ASP A 304 -15.20 1.60 -16.11
N TYR A 305 -15.95 0.62 -15.60
CA TYR A 305 -15.39 -0.57 -14.99
C TYR A 305 -15.12 -1.59 -16.10
N GLU A 306 -13.85 -1.93 -16.33
CA GLU A 306 -13.52 -3.15 -17.09
C GLU A 306 -14.05 -4.35 -16.30
N LYS A 307 -14.85 -5.19 -16.96
CA LYS A 307 -15.36 -6.46 -16.42
C LYS A 307 -14.30 -7.56 -16.48
#